data_AF-A0A327JFJ9-F1
#
_entry.id   AF-A0A327JFJ9-F1
#
_cell.length_a   1.000
_cell.length_b   1.000
_cell.length_c   1.000
_cell.angle_alpha   90.00
_cell.angle_beta   90.00
_cell.angle_gamma   90.00
#
_symmetry.space_group_name_H-M   'P 1'
#
loop_
_entity.id
_entity.type
_entity.pdbx_description
1 polymer ?
#
loop_
_entity_poly.entity_id
_entity_poly.type
_entity_poly.pdbx_seq_one_letter_code
_entity_poly.pdbx_strand_id
1 'polypeptide(L)'
;MKRKPIVAIVGRPNVGKSTFVNRLVGARHSIVDDLPGVTRDRIYFDVEWQNKQFTVIDTGGIIPGDEDDIMVSIFDQARLACEEAEKIIFIVDGRDGINPIDYDIANVLRQSGKPVFLAVNKCDNPESLMMTSDFYSLALGDPIGISALHGSGGVGDLLELVTEDFEILEEEEQDKRIKIAIVGRPNAGKSSIVNALLNEDRVIVSDVSGTTRDSIDSYVTYKDKEFIIVDTAGIRKKSKVDYGVEKFAVDRAIRSIRDCDVALLVIDAKEGISDQDKKISSIITEAGKGLIVAINKWDLIEDKKANTINKFEKELAVDIPFLSFAPKIFISAVTKQRLGQIFDKSLEVYEQCIKRVSTGLLNKVISEAYALNPPTSFKGKRLKIYYVTQAKTQPPTFVLFINNEELLKDSYKRYLENKLREAFGFFGTPIRISVRERGNKG
;
A
#
# COMPACT_ATOMS: atom_id res chain seq x y z
N MET A 1 -6.31 17.18 2.33
CA MET A 1 -6.32 16.43 1.05
C MET A 1 -7.75 16.00 0.76
N LYS A 2 -8.27 16.31 -0.43
CA LYS A 2 -9.55 15.75 -0.87
C LYS A 2 -9.45 14.23 -0.91
N ARG A 3 -10.50 13.55 -0.49
CA ARG A 3 -10.60 12.09 -0.54
C ARG A 3 -10.54 11.66 -2.01
N LYS A 4 -9.76 10.61 -2.33
CA LYS A 4 -9.74 10.04 -3.67
C LYS A 4 -11.14 9.51 -4.02
N PRO A 5 -11.69 9.83 -5.20
CA PRO A 5 -12.95 9.28 -5.66
C PRO A 5 -12.92 7.75 -5.65
N ILE A 6 -14.04 7.13 -5.31
CA ILE A 6 -14.17 5.67 -5.30
C ILE A 6 -15.03 5.23 -6.48
N VAL A 7 -14.54 4.26 -7.26
CA VAL A 7 -15.24 3.66 -8.40
C VAL A 7 -15.47 2.18 -8.12
N ALA A 8 -16.72 1.73 -8.09
CA ALA A 8 -17.02 0.30 -7.96
C ALA A 8 -17.13 -0.36 -9.34
N ILE A 9 -16.61 -1.59 -9.45
CA ILE A 9 -16.84 -2.44 -10.62
C ILE A 9 -17.85 -3.52 -10.25
N VAL A 10 -18.99 -3.49 -10.92
CA VAL A 10 -20.12 -4.39 -10.66
C VAL A 10 -20.44 -5.18 -11.92
N GLY A 11 -20.97 -6.39 -11.77
CA GLY A 11 -21.32 -7.26 -12.89
C GLY A 11 -21.55 -8.70 -12.44
N ARG A 12 -22.32 -9.47 -13.20
CA ARG A 12 -22.49 -10.91 -12.92
C ARG A 12 -21.13 -11.65 -12.99
N PRO A 13 -21.02 -12.88 -12.46
CA PRO A 13 -19.80 -13.68 -12.62
C PRO A 13 -19.39 -13.87 -14.08
N ASN A 14 -18.09 -14.01 -14.34
CA ASN A 14 -17.48 -14.33 -15.65
C ASN A 14 -17.59 -13.29 -16.78
N VAL A 15 -18.13 -12.09 -16.53
CA VAL A 15 -18.13 -10.95 -17.49
C VAL A 15 -16.76 -10.29 -17.70
N GLY A 16 -15.75 -10.68 -16.92
CA GLY A 16 -14.37 -10.18 -17.04
C GLY A 16 -14.01 -9.00 -16.13
N LYS A 17 -14.71 -8.84 -14.98
CA LYS A 17 -14.40 -7.82 -13.96
C LYS A 17 -12.93 -7.84 -13.53
N SER A 18 -12.42 -8.98 -13.08
CA SER A 18 -11.04 -9.10 -12.60
C SER A 18 -10.01 -8.85 -13.70
N THR A 19 -10.31 -9.23 -14.96
CA THR A 19 -9.46 -8.89 -16.12
C THR A 19 -9.39 -7.38 -16.32
N PHE A 20 -10.53 -6.68 -16.21
CA PHE A 20 -10.59 -5.23 -16.32
C PHE A 20 -9.86 -4.54 -15.16
N VAL A 21 -10.07 -4.96 -13.90
CA VAL A 21 -9.35 -4.46 -12.72
C VAL A 21 -7.84 -4.59 -12.89
N ASN A 22 -7.36 -5.79 -13.23
CA ASN A 22 -5.93 -6.05 -13.42
C ASN A 22 -5.33 -5.15 -14.51
N ARG A 23 -6.12 -4.84 -15.55
CA ARG A 23 -5.72 -3.91 -16.61
C ARG A 23 -5.59 -2.48 -16.10
N LEU A 24 -6.56 -2.00 -15.31
CA LEU A 24 -6.52 -0.65 -14.73
C LEU A 24 -5.30 -0.45 -13.84
N VAL A 25 -5.00 -1.44 -12.98
CA VAL A 25 -3.81 -1.40 -12.12
C VAL A 25 -2.51 -1.48 -12.93
N GLY A 26 -2.53 -2.18 -14.06
CA GLY A 26 -1.39 -2.33 -14.96
C GLY A 26 -1.09 -1.14 -15.87
N ALA A 27 -2.03 -0.22 -16.09
CA ALA A 27 -1.95 0.81 -17.14
C ALA A 27 -0.86 1.87 -16.92
N ARG A 28 -0.34 2.05 -15.68
CA ARG A 28 0.86 2.86 -15.45
C ARG A 28 1.82 2.41 -14.37
N HIS A 29 1.49 1.42 -13.53
CA HIS A 29 2.39 1.05 -12.43
C HIS A 29 2.07 -0.32 -11.79
N SER A 30 2.06 -1.44 -12.53
CA SER A 30 1.94 -2.76 -11.89
C SER A 30 3.30 -3.33 -11.47
N ILE A 31 3.55 -3.23 -10.16
CA ILE A 31 3.83 -4.45 -9.41
C ILE A 31 2.52 -4.74 -8.71
N VAL A 32 1.78 -5.65 -9.31
CA VAL A 32 0.73 -6.41 -8.64
C VAL A 32 1.44 -7.69 -8.27
N ASP A 33 1.58 -7.95 -6.96
CA ASP A 33 1.88 -9.29 -6.51
C ASP A 33 0.67 -10.14 -6.90
N ASP A 34 0.88 -11.11 -7.79
CA ASP A 34 -0.06 -12.21 -7.93
C ASP A 34 -0.03 -12.99 -6.61
N LEU A 35 -1.06 -12.80 -5.78
CA LEU A 35 -1.37 -13.71 -4.68
C LEU A 35 -2.41 -14.71 -5.19
N PRO A 36 -2.03 -15.97 -5.44
CA PRO A 36 -3.00 -17.01 -5.72
C PRO A 36 -3.72 -17.35 -4.42
N GLY A 37 -5.03 -17.09 -4.38
CA GLY A 37 -5.92 -17.58 -3.31
C GLY A 37 -6.46 -16.50 -2.40
N VAL A 38 -7.46 -15.74 -2.85
CA VAL A 38 -8.30 -14.91 -1.98
C VAL A 38 -9.67 -14.66 -2.63
N THR A 39 -10.61 -15.56 -2.38
CA THR A 39 -12.05 -15.29 -2.53
C THR A 39 -12.62 -15.09 -1.13
N ARG A 40 -12.78 -13.84 -0.69
CA ARG A 40 -13.79 -13.41 0.30
C ARG A 40 -13.79 -11.91 0.62
N ASP A 41 -12.64 -11.24 0.56
CA ASP A 41 -12.52 -9.84 1.00
C ASP A 41 -12.56 -8.87 -0.18
N ARG A 42 -13.32 -7.76 -0.05
CA ARG A 42 -13.36 -6.67 -1.05
C ARG A 42 -11.96 -6.08 -1.21
N ILE A 43 -11.47 -6.03 -2.45
CA ILE A 43 -10.10 -5.58 -2.74
C ILE A 43 -10.16 -4.16 -3.29
N TYR A 44 -9.36 -3.28 -2.70
CA TYR A 44 -9.23 -1.89 -3.09
C TYR A 44 -7.94 -1.72 -3.89
N PHE A 45 -8.06 -1.08 -5.05
CA PHE A 45 -6.94 -0.82 -5.94
C PHE A 45 -6.83 0.67 -6.23
N ASP A 46 -5.67 1.27 -5.96
CA ASP A 46 -5.40 2.64 -6.40
C ASP A 46 -5.06 2.64 -7.89
N VAL A 47 -5.81 3.43 -8.66
CA VAL A 47 -5.68 3.58 -10.11
C VAL A 47 -5.37 5.03 -10.44
N GLU A 48 -4.55 5.24 -11.48
CA GLU A 48 -4.26 6.54 -12.05
C GLU A 48 -4.56 6.52 -13.55
N TRP A 49 -5.37 7.47 -14.02
CA TRP A 49 -5.64 7.68 -15.44
C TRP A 49 -5.45 9.17 -15.76
N GLN A 50 -4.52 9.49 -16.69
CA GLN A 50 -4.21 10.87 -17.08
C GLN A 50 -4.01 11.83 -15.88
N ASN A 51 -3.23 11.41 -14.88
CA ASN A 51 -2.96 12.14 -13.62
C ASN A 51 -4.18 12.35 -12.70
N LYS A 52 -5.31 11.71 -12.99
CA LYS A 52 -6.47 11.63 -12.08
C LYS A 52 -6.34 10.33 -11.28
N GLN A 53 -6.31 10.43 -9.96
CA GLN A 53 -6.21 9.27 -9.06
C GLN A 53 -7.56 8.94 -8.45
N PHE A 54 -7.91 7.65 -8.44
CA PHE A 54 -9.13 7.15 -7.85
C PHE A 54 -8.92 5.72 -7.33
N THR A 55 -9.76 5.28 -6.42
CA THR A 55 -9.71 3.92 -5.87
C THR A 55 -10.80 3.07 -6.50
N VAL A 56 -10.43 1.92 -7.03
CA VAL A 56 -11.33 0.93 -7.59
C VAL A 56 -11.63 -0.14 -6.55
N ILE A 57 -12.91 -0.47 -6.38
CA ILE A 57 -13.36 -1.58 -5.55
C ILE A 57 -13.79 -2.73 -6.46
N ASP A 58 -13.14 -3.89 -6.34
CA ASP A 58 -13.63 -5.13 -6.95
C ASP A 58 -14.56 -5.84 -5.97
N THR A 59 -15.86 -5.86 -6.29
CA THR A 59 -16.83 -6.69 -5.59
C THR A 59 -16.62 -8.13 -6.06
N GLY A 60 -15.71 -8.85 -5.39
CA GLY A 60 -15.26 -10.19 -5.77
C GLY A 60 -16.42 -11.20 -5.97
N GLY A 61 -16.19 -12.19 -6.83
CA GLY A 61 -17.15 -13.27 -7.09
C GLY A 61 -17.22 -14.29 -5.94
N ILE A 62 -18.43 -14.77 -5.66
CA ILE A 62 -18.67 -15.80 -4.64
C ILE A 62 -18.48 -17.20 -5.23
N ILE A 63 -17.93 -18.10 -4.41
CA ILE A 63 -17.85 -19.54 -4.68
C ILE A 63 -19.23 -20.16 -4.35
N PRO A 64 -19.83 -20.97 -5.25
CA PRO A 64 -21.20 -21.50 -5.12
C PRO A 64 -21.43 -22.36 -3.87
N GLY A 65 -22.62 -22.21 -3.27
CA GLY A 65 -23.20 -23.13 -2.31
C GLY A 65 -24.56 -23.67 -2.77
N ASP A 66 -25.42 -22.79 -3.30
CA ASP A 66 -26.73 -23.09 -3.93
C ASP A 66 -27.14 -21.93 -4.88
N GLU A 67 -27.96 -22.18 -5.92
CA GLU A 67 -28.36 -21.16 -6.92
C GLU A 67 -29.08 -19.94 -6.32
N ASP A 68 -29.89 -20.16 -5.27
CA ASP A 68 -30.64 -19.11 -4.58
C ASP A 68 -29.73 -18.19 -3.72
N ASP A 69 -28.69 -18.77 -3.09
CA ASP A 69 -27.72 -18.02 -2.28
C ASP A 69 -26.80 -17.14 -3.15
N ILE A 70 -26.56 -17.55 -4.40
CA ILE A 70 -25.76 -16.77 -5.37
C ILE A 70 -26.49 -15.49 -5.77
N MET A 71 -27.81 -15.57 -6.03
CA MET A 71 -28.58 -14.41 -6.46
C MET A 71 -28.67 -13.35 -5.36
N VAL A 72 -29.06 -13.73 -4.13
CA VAL A 72 -29.16 -12.80 -2.99
C VAL A 72 -27.84 -12.06 -2.77
N SER A 73 -26.72 -12.78 -2.88
CA SER A 73 -25.42 -12.19 -2.62
C SER A 73 -24.91 -11.26 -3.73
N ILE A 74 -25.29 -11.48 -5.00
CA ILE A 74 -24.99 -10.55 -6.11
C ILE A 74 -25.70 -9.20 -5.88
N PHE A 75 -26.94 -9.21 -5.40
CA PHE A 75 -27.69 -7.99 -5.10
C PHE A 75 -27.09 -7.22 -3.92
N ASP A 76 -26.71 -7.91 -2.86
CA ASP A 76 -26.06 -7.28 -1.71
C ASP A 76 -24.73 -6.65 -2.10
N GLN A 77 -23.95 -7.30 -2.97
CA GLN A 77 -22.72 -6.73 -3.52
C GLN A 77 -22.97 -5.46 -4.33
N ALA A 78 -23.97 -5.48 -5.22
CA ALA A 78 -24.34 -4.30 -6.01
C ALA A 78 -24.81 -3.15 -5.12
N ARG A 79 -25.63 -3.42 -4.09
CA ARG A 79 -26.08 -2.41 -3.12
C ARG A 79 -24.94 -1.82 -2.31
N LEU A 80 -24.03 -2.66 -1.80
CA LEU A 80 -22.89 -2.21 -1.00
C LEU A 80 -21.90 -1.40 -1.85
N ALA A 81 -21.68 -1.79 -3.10
CA ALA A 81 -20.96 -0.97 -4.08
C ALA A 81 -21.63 0.40 -4.28
N CYS A 82 -22.96 0.41 -4.39
CA CYS A 82 -23.74 1.63 -4.47
C CYS A 82 -23.69 2.48 -3.20
N GLU A 83 -23.34 1.95 -2.02
CA GLU A 83 -23.19 2.76 -0.81
C GLU A 83 -21.80 3.43 -0.76
N GLU A 84 -20.75 2.67 -1.10
CA GLU A 84 -19.36 3.06 -0.90
C GLU A 84 -18.75 3.87 -2.06
N ALA A 85 -19.15 3.60 -3.30
CA ALA A 85 -18.54 4.23 -4.48
C ALA A 85 -19.23 5.53 -4.90
N GLU A 86 -18.50 6.48 -5.44
CA GLU A 86 -19.07 7.71 -6.01
C GLU A 86 -19.61 7.47 -7.43
N LYS A 87 -18.96 6.55 -8.17
CA LYS A 87 -19.34 6.14 -9.53
C LYS A 87 -19.26 4.63 -9.69
N ILE A 88 -20.02 4.08 -10.63
CA ILE A 88 -20.13 2.64 -10.84
C ILE A 88 -19.84 2.30 -12.29
N ILE A 89 -18.94 1.35 -12.53
CA ILE A 89 -18.76 0.72 -13.84
C ILE A 89 -19.49 -0.62 -13.80
N PHE A 90 -20.57 -0.74 -14.57
CA PHE A 90 -21.32 -1.98 -14.71
C PHE A 90 -20.84 -2.73 -15.94
N ILE A 91 -20.19 -3.87 -15.73
CA ILE A 91 -19.60 -4.69 -16.80
C ILE A 91 -20.55 -5.84 -17.15
N VAL A 92 -20.87 -5.93 -18.43
CA VAL A 92 -21.65 -7.01 -19.05
C VAL A 92 -20.82 -7.71 -20.13
N ASP A 93 -21.27 -8.87 -20.57
CA ASP A 93 -20.57 -9.67 -21.59
C ASP A 93 -21.21 -9.51 -22.96
N GLY A 94 -20.51 -8.88 -23.90
CA GLY A 94 -21.00 -8.65 -25.26
C GLY A 94 -21.11 -9.91 -26.12
N ARG A 95 -20.45 -11.02 -25.75
CA ARG A 95 -20.55 -12.29 -26.48
C ARG A 95 -21.76 -13.11 -26.06
N ASP A 96 -22.02 -13.13 -24.75
CA ASP A 96 -23.17 -13.86 -24.19
C ASP A 96 -24.49 -13.09 -24.38
N GLY A 97 -24.42 -11.77 -24.62
CA GLY A 97 -25.58 -10.90 -24.66
C GLY A 97 -26.13 -10.60 -23.27
N ILE A 98 -27.33 -10.00 -23.23
CA ILE A 98 -27.97 -9.59 -21.97
C ILE A 98 -28.56 -10.80 -21.24
N ASN A 99 -28.21 -10.95 -19.97
CA ASN A 99 -28.80 -11.95 -19.08
C ASN A 99 -29.92 -11.34 -18.22
N PRO A 100 -30.95 -12.12 -17.80
CA PRO A 100 -31.93 -11.66 -16.81
C PRO A 100 -31.33 -11.04 -15.55
N ILE A 101 -30.22 -11.61 -15.04
CA ILE A 101 -29.50 -11.08 -13.88
C ILE A 101 -28.96 -9.67 -14.15
N ASP A 102 -28.60 -9.34 -15.38
CA ASP A 102 -28.11 -8.01 -15.75
C ASP A 102 -29.23 -6.95 -15.62
N TYR A 103 -30.48 -7.31 -15.92
CA TYR A 103 -31.63 -6.42 -15.69
C TYR A 103 -31.85 -6.13 -14.21
N ASP A 104 -31.73 -7.15 -13.37
CA ASP A 104 -31.96 -7.00 -11.94
C ASP A 104 -30.84 -6.18 -11.29
N ILE A 105 -29.58 -6.43 -11.66
CA ILE A 105 -28.46 -5.58 -11.23
C ILE A 105 -28.68 -4.15 -11.71
N ALA A 106 -29.03 -3.95 -12.99
CA ALA A 106 -29.30 -2.62 -13.53
C ALA A 106 -30.42 -1.88 -12.80
N ASN A 107 -31.47 -2.58 -12.35
CA ASN A 107 -32.53 -2.03 -11.51
C ASN A 107 -31.98 -1.49 -10.18
N VAL A 108 -31.13 -2.26 -9.49
CA VAL A 108 -30.49 -1.83 -8.23
C VAL A 108 -29.59 -0.62 -8.47
N LEU A 109 -28.77 -0.65 -9.51
CA LEU A 109 -27.86 0.44 -9.84
C LEU A 109 -28.62 1.73 -10.18
N ARG A 110 -29.72 1.65 -10.94
CA ARG A 110 -30.60 2.81 -11.22
C ARG A 110 -31.18 3.43 -9.94
N GLN A 111 -31.64 2.59 -9.01
CA GLN A 111 -32.24 3.06 -7.76
C GLN A 111 -31.23 3.77 -6.84
N SER A 112 -29.92 3.52 -7.02
CA SER A 112 -28.88 4.17 -6.22
C SER A 112 -28.76 5.68 -6.45
N GLY A 113 -29.19 6.18 -7.61
CA GLY A 113 -29.02 7.58 -8.01
C GLY A 113 -27.57 7.99 -8.31
N LYS A 114 -26.62 7.05 -8.29
CA LYS A 114 -25.21 7.31 -8.62
C LYS A 114 -24.96 7.24 -10.12
N PRO A 115 -23.95 7.93 -10.66
CA PRO A 115 -23.55 7.78 -12.06
C PRO A 115 -23.08 6.34 -12.35
N VAL A 116 -23.71 5.70 -13.35
CA VAL A 116 -23.41 4.34 -13.79
C VAL A 116 -22.93 4.38 -15.23
N PHE A 117 -21.81 3.70 -15.51
CA PHE A 117 -21.21 3.57 -16.84
C PHE A 117 -21.32 2.13 -17.29
N LEU A 118 -22.08 1.88 -18.36
CA LEU A 118 -22.31 0.55 -18.89
C LEU A 118 -21.19 0.14 -19.84
N ALA A 119 -20.43 -0.89 -19.47
CA ALA A 119 -19.29 -1.39 -20.21
C ALA A 119 -19.58 -2.80 -20.77
N VAL A 120 -19.70 -2.91 -22.08
CA VAL A 120 -19.92 -4.17 -22.79
C VAL A 120 -18.56 -4.79 -23.10
N ASN A 121 -18.15 -5.77 -22.31
CA ASN A 121 -16.82 -6.37 -22.40
C ASN A 121 -16.77 -7.51 -23.44
N LYS A 122 -15.55 -7.92 -23.80
CA LYS A 122 -15.24 -8.95 -24.82
C LYS A 122 -15.61 -8.53 -26.26
N CYS A 123 -15.68 -7.21 -26.50
CA CYS A 123 -15.82 -6.60 -27.81
C CYS A 123 -14.46 -6.50 -28.52
N ASP A 124 -13.95 -7.64 -28.99
CA ASP A 124 -12.57 -7.72 -29.52
C ASP A 124 -12.44 -7.30 -30.99
N ASN A 125 -13.55 -7.19 -31.74
CA ASN A 125 -13.55 -6.93 -33.18
C ASN A 125 -14.42 -5.70 -33.55
N PRO A 126 -14.21 -5.04 -34.71
CA PRO A 126 -15.00 -3.87 -35.12
C PRO A 126 -16.51 -4.13 -35.28
N GLU A 127 -16.90 -5.36 -35.60
CA GLU A 127 -18.32 -5.79 -35.66
C GLU A 127 -19.00 -5.75 -34.28
N SER A 128 -18.23 -5.69 -33.18
CA SER A 128 -18.74 -5.65 -31.82
C SER A 128 -19.47 -4.33 -31.46
N LEU A 129 -19.38 -3.29 -32.30
CA LEU A 129 -20.23 -2.09 -32.19
C LEU A 129 -21.71 -2.38 -32.42
N MET A 130 -22.04 -3.41 -33.21
CA MET A 130 -23.42 -3.88 -33.36
C MET A 130 -23.90 -4.68 -32.16
N MET A 131 -22.98 -5.25 -31.37
CA MET A 131 -23.32 -6.05 -30.18
C MET A 131 -23.73 -5.18 -28.98
N THR A 132 -23.47 -3.87 -29.01
CA THR A 132 -23.83 -2.97 -27.91
C THR A 132 -25.27 -2.46 -27.98
N SER A 133 -25.94 -2.53 -29.15
CA SER A 133 -27.28 -1.96 -29.36
C SER A 133 -28.33 -2.58 -28.43
N ASP A 134 -28.22 -3.87 -28.16
CA ASP A 134 -29.21 -4.58 -27.34
C ASP A 134 -29.13 -4.10 -25.88
N PHE A 135 -27.94 -3.73 -25.42
CA PHE A 135 -27.67 -3.30 -24.05
C PHE A 135 -28.28 -1.94 -23.68
N TYR A 136 -28.76 -1.15 -24.66
CA TYR A 136 -29.60 0.02 -24.37
C TYR A 136 -30.87 -0.34 -23.59
N SER A 137 -31.38 -1.56 -23.75
CA SER A 137 -32.54 -2.05 -23.00
C SER A 137 -32.31 -2.08 -21.48
N LEU A 138 -31.05 -2.05 -21.02
CA LEU A 138 -30.70 -1.92 -19.61
C LEU A 138 -30.90 -0.50 -19.09
N ALA A 139 -31.22 0.51 -19.90
CA ALA A 139 -31.57 1.86 -19.48
C ALA A 139 -30.57 2.51 -18.50
N LEU A 140 -29.27 2.37 -18.78
CA LEU A 140 -28.17 2.90 -17.97
C LEU A 140 -27.29 3.90 -18.76
N GLY A 141 -27.84 4.51 -19.80
CA GLY A 141 -27.12 5.39 -20.73
C GLY A 141 -26.48 4.63 -21.89
N ASP A 142 -25.49 5.24 -22.52
CA ASP A 142 -24.86 4.72 -23.73
C ASP A 142 -23.90 3.56 -23.40
N PRO A 143 -24.10 2.35 -23.95
CA PRO A 143 -23.22 1.21 -23.73
C PRO A 143 -21.89 1.39 -24.45
N ILE A 144 -20.80 1.29 -23.70
CA ILE A 144 -19.43 1.44 -24.21
C ILE A 144 -18.85 0.05 -24.41
N GLY A 145 -18.60 -0.32 -25.67
CA GLY A 145 -17.84 -1.54 -25.98
C GLY A 145 -16.44 -1.42 -25.37
N ILE A 146 -15.91 -2.52 -24.81
CA ILE A 146 -14.53 -2.62 -24.34
C ILE A 146 -13.96 -4.01 -24.60
N SER A 147 -12.63 -4.08 -24.77
CA SER A 147 -11.87 -5.33 -24.62
C SER A 147 -10.92 -5.20 -23.44
N ALA A 148 -11.33 -5.70 -22.27
CA ALA A 148 -10.49 -5.70 -21.08
C ALA A 148 -9.18 -6.51 -21.29
N LEU A 149 -9.28 -7.63 -22.00
CA LEU A 149 -8.16 -8.55 -22.25
C LEU A 149 -7.07 -7.90 -23.13
N HIS A 150 -7.47 -7.27 -24.24
CA HIS A 150 -6.53 -6.64 -25.16
C HIS A 150 -6.26 -5.16 -24.81
N GLY A 151 -7.03 -4.58 -23.88
CA GLY A 151 -7.04 -3.15 -23.54
C GLY A 151 -7.26 -2.23 -24.74
N SER A 152 -8.00 -2.72 -25.72
CA SER A 152 -8.42 -2.02 -26.91
C SER A 152 -9.95 -1.89 -26.89
N GLY A 153 -10.51 -1.23 -27.91
CA GLY A 153 -11.95 -1.27 -28.15
C GLY A 153 -12.81 -0.40 -27.24
N GLY A 154 -12.26 0.61 -26.55
CA GLY A 154 -13.05 1.63 -25.81
C GLY A 154 -12.70 1.82 -24.33
N VAL A 155 -11.71 1.09 -23.79
CA VAL A 155 -11.31 1.21 -22.37
C VAL A 155 -10.86 2.63 -22.01
N GLY A 156 -10.12 3.30 -22.91
CA GLY A 156 -9.71 4.69 -22.71
C GLY A 156 -10.90 5.64 -22.66
N ASP A 157 -11.83 5.50 -23.61
CA ASP A 157 -13.05 6.31 -23.71
C ASP A 157 -13.93 6.14 -22.46
N LEU A 158 -14.07 4.90 -21.97
CA LEU A 158 -14.75 4.60 -20.71
C LEU A 158 -14.10 5.31 -19.53
N LEU A 159 -12.77 5.26 -19.41
CA LEU A 159 -12.05 5.91 -18.31
C LEU A 159 -12.09 7.43 -18.40
N GLU A 160 -12.08 8.00 -19.61
CA GLU A 160 -12.25 9.44 -19.82
C GLU A 160 -13.60 9.91 -19.29
N LEU A 161 -14.69 9.21 -19.63
CA LEU A 161 -16.04 9.50 -19.12
C LEU A 161 -16.16 9.30 -17.60
N VAL A 162 -15.64 8.18 -17.08
CA VAL A 162 -15.68 7.89 -15.64
C VAL A 162 -14.93 8.95 -14.85
N THR A 163 -13.82 9.47 -15.37
CA THR A 163 -12.95 10.42 -14.67
C THR A 163 -13.17 11.87 -15.07
N GLU A 164 -14.18 12.20 -15.88
CA GLU A 164 -14.37 13.53 -16.48
C GLU A 164 -14.35 14.68 -15.44
N ASP A 165 -15.10 14.51 -14.35
CA ASP A 165 -15.22 15.44 -13.21
C ASP A 165 -14.18 15.21 -12.11
N PHE A 166 -13.31 14.21 -12.26
CA PHE A 166 -12.25 14.00 -11.28
C PHE A 166 -11.22 15.10 -11.42
N GLU A 167 -10.83 15.64 -10.28
CA GLU A 167 -9.77 16.63 -10.22
C GLU A 167 -8.50 15.98 -10.77
N ILE A 168 -7.97 16.60 -11.82
CA ILE A 168 -6.59 16.36 -12.21
C ILE A 168 -5.80 16.74 -10.98
N LEU A 169 -5.06 15.78 -10.41
CA LEU A 169 -4.01 16.17 -9.51
C LEU A 169 -3.02 16.93 -10.39
N GLU A 170 -3.15 18.26 -10.41
CA GLU A 170 -1.97 19.10 -10.58
C GLU A 170 -0.92 18.53 -9.61
N GLU A 171 0.36 18.59 -9.97
CA GLU A 171 1.39 18.40 -8.96
C GLU A 171 1.20 19.50 -7.90
N GLU A 172 0.24 19.34 -6.98
CA GLU A 172 0.24 20.01 -5.70
C GLU A 172 1.67 19.80 -5.22
N GLU A 173 2.39 20.89 -4.92
CA GLU A 173 3.69 20.78 -4.26
C GLU A 173 3.49 19.77 -3.15
N GLN A 174 4.00 18.54 -3.34
CA GLN A 174 3.83 17.47 -2.37
C GLN A 174 4.19 18.10 -1.05
N ASP A 175 3.28 18.06 -0.08
CA ASP A 175 3.53 18.60 1.23
C ASP A 175 4.90 18.06 1.67
N LYS A 176 5.93 18.92 1.64
CA LYS A 176 7.34 18.50 1.72
C LYS A 176 7.67 18.02 3.13
N ARG A 177 6.71 18.13 4.05
CA ARG A 177 6.81 17.76 5.45
C ARG A 177 6.76 16.25 5.58
N ILE A 178 7.74 15.70 6.28
CA ILE A 178 7.82 14.26 6.54
C ILE A 178 6.75 13.90 7.56
N LYS A 179 5.87 12.97 7.20
CA LYS A 179 4.81 12.46 8.08
C LYS A 179 5.33 11.29 8.92
N ILE A 180 5.23 11.42 10.23
CA ILE A 180 5.71 10.45 11.21
C ILE A 180 4.52 9.85 11.96
N ALA A 181 4.34 8.52 11.89
CA ALA A 181 3.38 7.81 12.73
C ALA A 181 4.08 7.19 13.94
N ILE A 182 3.56 7.39 15.15
CA ILE A 182 4.09 6.78 16.37
C ILE A 182 3.20 5.60 16.76
N VAL A 183 3.71 4.39 16.56
CA VAL A 183 2.96 3.13 16.67
C VAL A 183 3.64 2.14 17.61
N GLY A 184 2.94 1.09 18.00
CA GLY A 184 3.41 0.10 18.97
C GLY A 184 2.31 -0.31 19.96
N ARG A 185 2.54 -1.37 20.72
CA ARG A 185 1.57 -1.92 21.66
C ARG A 185 1.11 -0.92 22.74
N PRO A 186 -0.06 -1.13 23.39
CA PRO A 186 -0.47 -0.33 24.55
C PRO A 186 0.64 -0.16 25.59
N ASN A 187 0.67 0.97 26.30
CA ASN A 187 1.61 1.25 27.40
C ASN A 187 3.12 1.32 27.07
N ALA A 188 3.52 1.12 25.80
CA ALA A 188 4.91 1.32 25.33
C ALA A 188 5.42 2.78 25.46
N GLY A 189 4.54 3.74 25.82
CA GLY A 189 4.89 5.14 26.08
C GLY A 189 4.73 6.09 24.89
N LYS A 190 3.96 5.69 23.85
CA LYS A 190 3.63 6.53 22.68
C LYS A 190 3.10 7.92 23.06
N SER A 191 2.14 7.98 24.00
CA SER A 191 1.57 9.26 24.47
C SER A 191 2.56 10.13 25.20
N SER A 192 3.44 9.52 26.00
CA SER A 192 4.51 10.24 26.66
C SER A 192 5.49 10.80 25.64
N ILE A 193 5.84 10.05 24.59
CA ILE A 193 6.73 10.53 23.50
C ILE A 193 6.10 11.72 22.79
N VAL A 194 4.84 11.61 22.33
CA VAL A 194 4.16 12.72 21.64
C VAL A 194 4.10 13.96 22.51
N ASN A 195 3.71 13.84 23.77
CA ASN A 195 3.64 14.99 24.67
C ASN A 195 5.02 15.58 24.96
N ALA A 196 6.05 14.75 25.08
CA ALA A 196 7.41 15.22 25.33
C ALA A 196 7.98 15.96 24.11
N LEU A 197 7.75 15.45 22.89
CA LEU A 197 8.14 16.09 21.63
C LEU A 197 7.46 17.44 21.43
N LEU A 198 6.16 17.53 21.69
CA LEU A 198 5.38 18.76 21.51
C LEU A 198 5.68 19.84 22.58
N ASN A 199 6.35 19.48 23.68
CA ASN A 199 6.78 20.38 24.74
C ASN A 199 8.32 20.40 24.88
N GLU A 200 9.04 20.13 23.79
CA GLU A 200 10.48 20.20 23.75
C GLU A 200 10.91 21.61 23.32
N ASP A 201 11.87 22.23 24.02
CA ASP A 201 12.24 23.64 23.79
C ASP A 201 12.72 23.93 22.37
N ARG A 202 13.19 22.90 21.66
CA ARG A 202 13.71 22.97 20.29
C ARG A 202 12.65 22.67 19.21
N VAL A 203 11.42 22.40 19.62
CA VAL A 203 10.30 22.05 18.76
C VAL A 203 9.29 23.18 18.77
N ILE A 204 9.01 23.74 17.60
CA ILE A 204 7.95 24.74 17.44
C ILE A 204 6.69 24.00 16.95
N VAL A 205 5.58 24.16 17.67
CA VAL A 205 4.28 23.56 17.33
C VAL A 205 3.38 24.62 16.72
N SER A 206 2.69 24.28 15.63
CA SER A 206 1.70 25.16 15.00
C SER A 206 0.31 24.53 15.04
N ASP A 207 -0.68 25.30 15.51
CA ASP A 207 -2.09 24.93 15.52
C ASP A 207 -2.77 25.38 14.21
N VAL A 208 -2.29 24.88 13.06
CA VAL A 208 -2.99 25.14 11.79
C VAL A 208 -4.29 24.33 11.79
N SER A 209 -5.37 25.02 12.14
CA SER A 209 -6.73 24.50 12.12
C SER A 209 -7.33 24.74 10.74
N GLY A 210 -7.43 23.69 9.91
CA GLY A 210 -7.86 23.81 8.51
C GLY A 210 -8.56 22.56 7.97
N THR A 211 -9.89 22.54 8.11
CA THR A 211 -10.89 21.91 7.22
C THR A 211 -10.65 20.47 6.75
N THR A 212 -11.00 19.48 7.57
CA THR A 212 -12.08 18.48 7.33
C THR A 212 -12.07 17.49 8.50
N ARG A 213 -13.27 17.07 8.93
CA ARG A 213 -13.52 16.23 10.11
C ARG A 213 -12.64 14.96 10.09
N ASP A 214 -11.91 14.72 11.18
CA ASP A 214 -11.33 13.43 11.63
C ASP A 214 -9.81 13.13 11.51
N SER A 215 -8.92 14.12 11.37
CA SER A 215 -7.54 13.96 11.86
C SER A 215 -7.00 15.22 12.55
N ILE A 216 -6.59 15.07 13.81
CA ILE A 216 -5.85 16.09 14.57
C ILE A 216 -4.39 15.63 14.48
N ASP A 217 -3.74 16.02 13.38
CA ASP A 217 -2.30 15.86 13.22
C ASP A 217 -1.59 17.02 13.92
N SER A 218 -0.31 16.86 14.27
CA SER A 218 0.48 17.92 14.90
C SER A 218 1.63 18.35 14.03
N TYR A 219 1.68 19.64 13.71
CA TYR A 219 2.73 20.26 12.92
C TYR A 219 3.90 20.65 13.82
N VAL A 220 5.10 20.20 13.47
CA VAL A 220 6.32 20.37 14.27
C VAL A 220 7.43 20.89 13.39
N THR A 221 8.13 21.93 13.85
CA THR A 221 9.40 22.38 13.25
C THR A 221 10.56 21.99 14.15
N TYR A 222 11.58 21.33 13.59
CA TYR A 222 12.81 20.94 14.26
C TYR A 222 14.01 21.22 13.33
N LYS A 223 15.00 22.02 13.79
CA LYS A 223 16.17 22.45 12.99
C LYS A 223 15.78 22.95 11.58
N ASP A 224 14.81 23.86 11.50
CA ASP A 224 14.31 24.45 10.24
C ASP A 224 13.70 23.44 9.25
N LYS A 225 13.40 22.22 9.71
CA LYS A 225 12.65 21.21 8.96
C LYS A 225 11.29 21.02 9.58
N GLU A 226 10.28 20.95 8.72
CA GLU A 226 8.90 20.77 9.11
C GLU A 226 8.48 19.31 9.01
N PHE A 227 7.74 18.84 10.02
CA PHE A 227 7.28 17.47 10.19
C PHE A 227 5.79 17.49 10.57
N ILE A 228 5.12 16.38 10.27
CA ILE A 228 3.75 16.14 10.72
C ILE A 228 3.74 14.87 11.55
N ILE A 229 3.31 14.96 12.81
CA ILE A 229 3.03 13.78 13.62
C ILE A 229 1.58 13.38 13.38
N VAL A 230 1.38 12.20 12.79
CA VAL A 230 0.06 11.72 12.36
C VAL A 230 -0.74 11.20 13.57
N ASP A 231 -2.03 11.53 13.62
CA ASP A 231 -3.03 11.04 14.58
C ASP A 231 -2.62 11.21 16.06
N THR A 232 -2.32 12.46 16.46
CA THR A 232 -1.96 12.78 17.85
C THR A 232 -3.17 12.79 18.80
N ALA A 233 -4.40 13.00 18.29
CA ALA A 233 -5.60 12.98 19.12
C ALA A 233 -5.94 11.60 19.69
N GLY A 234 -5.73 10.52 18.93
CA GLY A 234 -5.92 9.16 19.42
C GLY A 234 -4.97 8.81 20.58
N ILE A 235 -3.79 9.44 20.58
CA ILE A 235 -2.73 9.28 21.57
C ILE A 235 -3.01 10.16 22.81
N ARG A 236 -3.49 11.39 22.64
CA ARG A 236 -3.85 12.32 23.73
C ARG A 236 -5.14 11.92 24.47
N LYS A 237 -6.15 11.33 23.80
CA LYS A 237 -7.37 10.85 24.47
C LYS A 237 -7.12 9.65 25.39
N LYS A 238 -6.14 8.79 25.10
CA LYS A 238 -5.82 7.60 25.91
C LYS A 238 -5.18 7.91 27.27
N SER A 239 -4.68 9.12 27.51
CA SER A 239 -4.17 9.49 28.85
C SER A 239 -5.29 9.73 29.88
N LYS A 240 -6.57 9.62 29.49
CA LYS A 240 -7.73 9.93 30.36
C LYS A 240 -8.81 8.84 30.44
N VAL A 241 -8.66 7.68 29.79
CA VAL A 241 -9.75 6.68 29.72
C VAL A 241 -9.26 5.28 30.10
N ASP A 242 -9.92 4.70 31.11
CA ASP A 242 -9.73 3.32 31.57
C ASP A 242 -10.55 2.33 30.70
N TYR A 243 -9.91 1.22 30.36
CA TYR A 243 -10.42 -0.07 29.86
C TYR A 243 -11.57 -0.11 28.82
N GLY A 244 -11.29 -0.73 27.66
CA GLY A 244 -12.34 -1.22 26.73
C GLY A 244 -12.08 -1.08 25.21
N VAL A 245 -10.90 -0.64 24.78
CA VAL A 245 -10.69 -0.12 23.40
C VAL A 245 -9.46 -0.74 22.71
N GLU A 246 -9.34 -2.07 22.73
CA GLU A 246 -8.22 -2.76 22.05
C GLU A 246 -8.44 -2.92 20.54
N LYS A 247 -9.67 -3.24 20.11
CA LYS A 247 -10.00 -3.46 18.69
C LYS A 247 -9.76 -2.20 17.84
N PHE A 248 -10.22 -1.05 18.33
CA PHE A 248 -10.00 0.26 17.68
C PHE A 248 -8.53 0.75 17.72
N ALA A 249 -7.67 0.16 18.54
CA ALA A 249 -6.26 0.58 18.62
C ALA A 249 -5.45 0.08 17.41
N VAL A 250 -5.79 -1.08 16.87
CA VAL A 250 -5.11 -1.69 15.72
C VAL A 250 -5.53 -1.00 14.43
N ASP A 251 -6.84 -0.81 14.20
CA ASP A 251 -7.35 -0.11 13.01
C ASP A 251 -6.80 1.31 12.89
N ARG A 252 -6.67 1.99 14.04
CA ARG A 252 -6.03 3.30 14.12
C ARG A 252 -4.56 3.25 13.74
N ALA A 253 -3.79 2.31 14.28
CA ALA A 253 -2.39 2.15 13.92
C ALA A 253 -2.22 1.88 12.42
N ILE A 254 -3.08 1.05 11.82
CA ILE A 254 -3.09 0.78 10.38
C ILE A 254 -3.33 2.08 9.59
N ARG A 255 -4.30 2.90 10.00
CA ARG A 255 -4.57 4.20 9.36
C ARG A 255 -3.36 5.13 9.45
N SER A 256 -2.80 5.32 10.64
CA SER A 256 -1.60 6.16 10.82
C SER A 256 -0.42 5.66 9.99
N ILE A 257 -0.23 4.34 9.88
CA ILE A 257 0.83 3.74 9.05
C ILE A 257 0.60 4.07 7.56
N ARG A 258 -0.63 3.95 7.05
CA ARG A 258 -0.95 4.28 5.65
C ARG A 258 -0.66 5.74 5.32
N ASP A 259 -0.96 6.64 6.25
CA ASP A 259 -0.87 8.08 6.04
C ASP A 259 0.53 8.67 6.32
N CYS A 260 1.45 7.90 6.91
CA CYS A 260 2.81 8.34 7.22
C CYS A 260 3.83 8.04 6.11
N ASP A 261 4.98 8.70 6.17
CA ASP A 261 6.17 8.35 5.38
C ASP A 261 7.12 7.45 6.18
N VAL A 262 7.24 7.74 7.48
CA VAL A 262 8.11 7.01 8.43
C VAL A 262 7.30 6.62 9.66
N ALA A 263 7.25 5.33 9.96
CA ALA A 263 6.67 4.80 11.19
C ALA A 263 7.76 4.63 12.27
N LEU A 264 7.48 5.18 13.46
CA LEU A 264 8.25 4.97 14.68
C LEU A 264 7.59 3.85 15.49
N LEU A 265 8.15 2.65 15.44
CA LEU A 265 7.71 1.52 16.25
C LEU A 265 8.30 1.63 17.65
N VAL A 266 7.46 1.91 18.64
CA VAL A 266 7.85 2.08 20.03
C VAL A 266 7.79 0.76 20.77
N ILE A 267 8.94 0.32 21.29
CA ILE A 267 9.11 -0.87 22.12
C ILE A 267 9.50 -0.42 23.54
N ASP A 268 8.95 -1.07 24.55
CA ASP A 268 9.34 -0.85 25.94
C ASP A 268 10.66 -1.57 26.24
N ALA A 269 11.67 -0.83 26.71
CA ALA A 269 12.98 -1.40 27.02
C ALA A 269 12.96 -2.49 28.11
N LYS A 270 12.05 -2.40 29.09
CA LYS A 270 12.00 -3.33 30.22
C LYS A 270 11.29 -4.63 29.85
N GLU A 271 10.21 -4.51 29.10
CA GLU A 271 9.37 -5.64 28.73
C GLU A 271 9.80 -6.30 27.40
N GLY A 272 10.63 -5.63 26.61
CA GLY A 272 11.10 -6.13 25.32
C GLY A 272 9.99 -6.19 24.27
N ILE A 273 10.25 -6.96 23.22
CA ILE A 273 9.36 -7.09 22.07
C ILE A 273 8.23 -8.10 22.31
N SER A 274 7.01 -7.75 21.93
CA SER A 274 5.84 -8.63 21.97
C SER A 274 5.40 -9.08 20.57
N ASP A 275 4.51 -10.07 20.51
CA ASP A 275 3.88 -10.51 19.25
C ASP A 275 3.03 -9.40 18.59
N GLN A 276 2.49 -8.47 19.38
CA GLN A 276 1.78 -7.32 18.84
C GLN A 276 2.74 -6.36 18.10
N ASP A 277 3.95 -6.16 18.62
CA ASP A 277 4.96 -5.34 17.96
C ASP A 277 5.46 -6.00 16.66
N LYS A 278 5.60 -7.34 16.65
CA LYS A 278 5.88 -8.11 15.43
C LYS A 278 4.78 -7.92 14.39
N LYS A 279 3.50 -8.02 14.78
CA LYS A 279 2.36 -7.80 13.87
C LYS A 279 2.34 -6.37 13.30
N ILE A 280 2.53 -5.36 14.16
CA ILE A 280 2.58 -3.96 13.72
C ILE A 280 3.75 -3.73 12.75
N SER A 281 4.93 -4.29 13.03
CA SER A 281 6.09 -4.15 12.14
C SER A 281 5.92 -4.82 10.78
N SER A 282 5.20 -5.95 10.71
CA SER A 282 4.81 -6.58 9.44
C SER A 282 3.94 -5.63 8.62
N ILE A 283 2.91 -5.03 9.23
CA ILE A 283 2.01 -4.07 8.58
C ILE A 283 2.79 -2.86 8.04
N ILE A 284 3.75 -2.33 8.80
CA ILE A 284 4.61 -1.20 8.35
C ILE A 284 5.41 -1.61 7.12
N THR A 285 6.04 -2.79 7.17
CA THR A 285 6.90 -3.32 6.10
C THR A 285 6.09 -3.60 4.83
N GLU A 286 4.93 -4.24 4.98
CA GLU A 286 3.97 -4.51 3.90
C GLU A 286 3.45 -3.21 3.26
N ALA A 287 3.13 -2.20 4.07
CA ALA A 287 2.75 -0.87 3.60
C ALA A 287 3.89 -0.12 2.90
N GLY A 288 5.13 -0.63 2.96
CA GLY A 288 6.28 -0.05 2.27
C GLY A 288 6.79 1.25 2.89
N LYS A 289 6.51 1.47 4.18
CA LYS A 289 6.88 2.71 4.89
C LYS A 289 8.29 2.64 5.46
N GLY A 290 8.90 3.81 5.64
CA GLY A 290 10.12 3.91 6.43
C GLY A 290 9.86 3.43 7.86
N LEU A 291 10.83 2.77 8.48
CA LEU A 291 10.68 2.20 9.82
C LEU A 291 11.87 2.56 10.69
N ILE A 292 11.58 3.09 11.87
CA ILE A 292 12.53 3.31 12.96
C ILE A 292 12.01 2.54 14.18
N VAL A 293 12.89 1.80 14.85
CA VAL A 293 12.54 1.12 16.10
C VAL A 293 13.03 1.99 17.28
N ALA A 294 12.09 2.50 18.06
CA ALA A 294 12.37 3.30 19.24
C ALA A 294 12.22 2.46 20.51
N ILE A 295 13.35 2.19 21.17
CA ILE A 295 13.41 1.53 22.48
C ILE A 295 13.23 2.60 23.55
N ASN A 296 12.00 2.70 24.07
CA ASN A 296 11.59 3.73 25.04
C ASN A 296 11.70 3.22 26.49
N LYS A 297 11.61 4.14 27.46
CA LYS A 297 11.83 3.91 28.89
C LYS A 297 13.26 3.47 29.21
N TRP A 298 14.22 3.90 28.38
CA TRP A 298 15.64 3.58 28.57
C TRP A 298 16.21 4.13 29.90
N ASP A 299 15.53 5.11 30.49
CA ASP A 299 15.85 5.62 31.82
C ASP A 299 15.79 4.56 32.91
N LEU A 300 14.93 3.54 32.76
CA LEU A 300 14.69 2.46 33.72
C LEU A 300 15.73 1.33 33.65
N ILE A 301 16.61 1.33 32.66
CA ILE A 301 17.67 0.32 32.53
C ILE A 301 18.83 0.73 33.45
N GLU A 302 19.13 -0.09 34.45
CA GLU A 302 20.10 0.22 35.51
C GLU A 302 21.56 0.28 35.00
N ASP A 303 21.98 -0.66 34.15
CA ASP A 303 23.32 -0.67 33.55
C ASP A 303 23.28 -0.05 32.14
N LYS A 304 23.61 1.25 32.02
CA LYS A 304 23.61 1.97 30.74
C LYS A 304 24.95 1.91 29.98
N LYS A 305 25.85 0.97 30.31
CA LYS A 305 27.13 0.81 29.61
C LYS A 305 26.94 0.40 28.15
N ALA A 306 27.94 0.66 27.31
CA ALA A 306 27.95 0.26 25.89
C ALA A 306 27.68 -1.24 25.70
N ASN A 307 28.10 -2.08 26.65
CA ASN A 307 27.84 -3.52 26.64
C ASN A 307 26.35 -3.87 26.75
N THR A 308 25.55 -3.06 27.46
CA THR A 308 24.11 -3.30 27.61
C THR A 308 23.34 -2.98 26.34
N ILE A 309 23.71 -1.89 25.64
CA ILE A 309 23.15 -1.56 24.33
C ILE A 309 23.43 -2.70 23.34
N ASN A 310 24.69 -3.13 23.26
CA ASN A 310 25.09 -4.24 22.38
C ASN A 310 24.38 -5.55 22.71
N LYS A 311 24.11 -5.83 23.99
CA LYS A 311 23.35 -7.00 24.41
C LYS A 311 21.90 -6.92 23.93
N PHE A 312 21.26 -5.77 24.13
CA PHE A 312 19.88 -5.53 23.70
C PHE A 312 19.72 -5.60 22.18
N GLU A 313 20.67 -5.02 21.43
CA GLU A 313 20.68 -5.12 19.96
C GLU A 313 20.82 -6.56 19.48
N LYS A 314 21.65 -7.38 20.15
CA LYS A 314 21.77 -8.81 19.82
C LYS A 314 20.50 -9.59 20.11
N GLU A 315 19.84 -9.33 21.24
CA GLU A 315 18.55 -9.95 21.59
C GLU A 315 17.48 -9.58 20.55
N LEU A 316 17.36 -8.29 20.21
CA LEU A 316 16.45 -7.85 19.16
C LEU A 316 16.80 -8.45 17.79
N ALA A 317 18.08 -8.59 17.44
CA ALA A 317 18.46 -9.22 16.17
C ALA A 317 18.02 -10.69 16.06
N VAL A 318 17.88 -11.39 17.20
CA VAL A 318 17.35 -12.76 17.27
C VAL A 318 15.81 -12.75 17.18
N ASP A 319 15.14 -11.83 17.87
CA ASP A 319 13.67 -11.80 17.92
C ASP A 319 13.00 -11.18 16.69
N ILE A 320 13.68 -10.22 16.04
CA ILE A 320 13.23 -9.49 14.84
C ILE A 320 14.34 -9.37 13.77
N PRO A 321 14.86 -10.50 13.26
CA PRO A 321 15.88 -10.49 12.20
C PRO A 321 15.39 -9.80 10.92
N PHE A 322 14.08 -9.86 10.66
CA PHE A 322 13.44 -9.22 9.51
C PHE A 322 13.42 -7.67 9.61
N LEU A 323 13.71 -7.09 10.78
CA LEU A 323 13.84 -5.64 10.99
C LEU A 323 15.31 -5.19 11.13
N SER A 324 16.26 -6.03 10.71
CA SER A 324 17.68 -5.69 10.70
C SER A 324 17.97 -4.39 9.95
N PHE A 325 17.24 -4.11 8.88
CA PHE A 325 17.37 -2.88 8.10
C PHE A 325 16.95 -1.61 8.84
N ALA A 326 16.06 -1.69 9.82
CA ALA A 326 15.52 -0.52 10.51
C ALA A 326 16.52 0.02 11.55
N PRO A 327 16.82 1.34 11.59
CA PRO A 327 17.63 1.91 12.66
C PRO A 327 16.94 1.76 14.03
N LYS A 328 17.75 1.53 15.06
CA LYS A 328 17.31 1.45 16.46
C LYS A 328 17.75 2.70 17.19
N ILE A 329 16.84 3.34 17.92
CA ILE A 329 17.15 4.48 18.80
C ILE A 329 16.70 4.17 20.22
N PHE A 330 17.52 4.57 21.19
CA PHE A 330 17.26 4.36 22.62
C PHE A 330 16.89 5.70 23.25
N ILE A 331 15.65 5.84 23.70
CA ILE A 331 15.05 7.10 24.14
C ILE A 331 14.37 6.97 25.50
N SER A 332 14.12 8.11 26.13
CA SER A 332 13.24 8.20 27.29
C SER A 332 12.34 9.42 27.16
N ALA A 333 11.03 9.17 27.03
CA ALA A 333 10.03 10.22 27.02
C ALA A 333 9.97 11.01 28.34
N VAL A 334 10.21 10.33 29.47
CA VAL A 334 10.10 10.92 30.82
C VAL A 334 11.25 11.90 31.07
N THR A 335 12.47 11.49 30.76
CA THR A 335 13.66 12.32 30.96
C THR A 335 13.98 13.22 29.77
N LYS A 336 13.16 13.16 28.71
CA LYS A 336 13.39 13.77 27.38
C LYS A 336 14.73 13.38 26.74
N GLN A 337 15.29 12.23 27.13
CA GLN A 337 16.58 11.78 26.61
C GLN A 337 16.45 11.39 25.13
N ARG A 338 17.28 12.03 24.29
CA ARG A 338 17.49 11.70 22.87
C ARG A 338 16.23 11.78 21.98
N LEU A 339 15.21 12.53 22.39
CA LEU A 339 13.97 12.66 21.60
C LEU A 339 14.20 13.29 20.21
N GLY A 340 15.10 14.27 20.12
CA GLY A 340 15.52 14.84 18.83
C GLY A 340 16.06 13.83 17.80
N GLN A 341 16.56 12.66 18.23
CA GLN A 341 16.99 11.60 17.31
C GLN A 341 15.84 11.05 16.46
N ILE A 342 14.59 11.19 16.91
CA ILE A 342 13.41 10.78 16.13
C ILE A 342 13.37 11.59 14.83
N PHE A 343 13.50 12.91 14.89
CA PHE A 343 13.47 13.77 13.70
C PHE A 343 14.70 13.56 12.81
N ASP A 344 15.90 13.52 13.42
CA ASP A 344 17.15 13.29 12.68
C ASP A 344 17.09 11.96 11.91
N LYS A 345 16.64 10.87 12.56
CA LYS A 345 16.51 9.56 11.90
C LYS A 345 15.36 9.49 10.93
N SER A 346 14.23 10.16 11.19
CA SER A 346 13.13 10.22 10.22
C SER A 346 13.55 10.87 8.91
N LEU A 347 14.38 11.92 8.97
CA LEU A 347 14.95 12.53 7.76
C LEU A 347 15.87 11.55 7.02
N GLU A 348 16.85 10.95 7.71
CA GLU A 348 17.78 9.98 7.11
C GLU A 348 17.03 8.80 6.44
N VAL A 349 16.02 8.26 7.12
CA VAL A 349 15.21 7.13 6.62
C VAL A 349 14.36 7.56 5.43
N TYR A 350 13.72 8.73 5.49
CA TYR A 350 12.92 9.25 4.39
C TYR A 350 13.76 9.44 3.12
N GLU A 351 14.98 9.96 3.24
CA GLU A 351 15.93 10.07 2.14
C GLU A 351 16.27 8.71 1.51
N GLN A 352 16.37 7.65 2.34
CA GLN A 352 16.54 6.29 1.82
C GLN A 352 15.28 5.78 1.09
N CYS A 353 14.08 6.12 1.56
CA CYS A 353 12.83 5.73 0.92
C CYS A 353 12.68 6.33 -0.50
N ILE A 354 13.08 7.59 -0.68
CA ILE A 354 12.98 8.31 -1.96
C ILE A 354 14.18 8.12 -2.88
N LYS A 355 15.25 7.45 -2.42
CA LYS A 355 16.49 7.30 -3.17
C LYS A 355 16.26 6.55 -4.49
N ARG A 356 16.69 7.16 -5.59
CA ARG A 356 16.71 6.57 -6.94
C ARG A 356 18.14 6.25 -7.37
N VAL A 357 18.37 5.03 -7.84
CA VAL A 357 19.65 4.53 -8.31
C VAL A 357 19.61 4.38 -9.82
N SER A 358 20.68 4.80 -10.50
CA SER A 358 20.78 4.68 -11.96
C SER A 358 20.83 3.21 -12.38
N THR A 359 20.17 2.89 -13.49
CA THR A 359 20.07 1.50 -13.89
C THR A 359 21.42 0.89 -14.28
N GLY A 360 22.35 1.68 -14.83
CA GLY A 360 23.71 1.20 -15.14
C GLY A 360 24.46 0.73 -13.90
N LEU A 361 24.46 1.54 -12.83
CA LEU A 361 25.12 1.21 -11.57
C LEU A 361 24.46 0.00 -10.88
N LEU A 362 23.13 -0.06 -10.92
CA LEU A 362 22.36 -1.17 -10.38
C LEU A 362 22.69 -2.51 -11.06
N ASN A 363 22.78 -2.53 -12.40
CA ASN A 363 23.15 -3.73 -13.15
C ASN A 363 24.59 -4.17 -12.89
N LYS A 364 25.50 -3.21 -12.71
CA LYS A 364 26.90 -3.49 -12.34
C LYS A 364 26.96 -4.23 -11.00
N VAL A 365 26.31 -3.69 -9.96
CA VAL A 365 26.30 -4.30 -8.62
C VAL A 365 25.67 -5.70 -8.62
N ILE A 366 24.53 -5.87 -9.30
CA ILE A 366 23.87 -7.19 -9.37
C ILE A 366 24.71 -8.20 -10.15
N SER A 367 25.39 -7.77 -11.21
CA SER A 367 26.28 -8.65 -11.99
C SER A 367 27.51 -9.08 -11.18
N GLU A 368 28.11 -8.17 -10.41
CA GLU A 368 29.21 -8.48 -9.49
C GLU A 368 28.76 -9.44 -8.38
N ALA A 369 27.59 -9.20 -7.77
CA ALA A 369 27.01 -10.09 -6.77
C ALA A 369 26.73 -11.49 -7.34
N TYR A 370 26.17 -11.56 -8.55
CA TYR A 370 25.91 -12.83 -9.24
C TYR A 370 27.19 -13.61 -9.55
N ALA A 371 28.27 -12.92 -9.94
CA ALA A 371 29.56 -13.54 -10.21
C ALA A 371 30.25 -14.08 -8.95
N LEU A 372 30.16 -13.33 -7.83
CA LEU A 372 30.75 -13.72 -6.54
C LEU A 372 30.02 -14.89 -5.89
N ASN A 373 28.69 -14.93 -5.99
CA ASN A 373 27.87 -16.02 -5.45
C ASN A 373 26.83 -16.46 -6.50
N PRO A 374 27.22 -17.33 -7.45
CA PRO A 374 26.31 -17.82 -8.46
C PRO A 374 25.20 -18.68 -7.84
N PRO A 375 23.95 -18.56 -8.31
CA PRO A 375 22.84 -19.36 -7.80
C PRO A 375 23.03 -20.84 -8.16
N THR A 376 22.59 -21.72 -7.25
CA THR A 376 22.64 -23.17 -7.48
C THR A 376 21.72 -23.57 -8.63
N SER A 377 22.15 -24.56 -9.41
CA SER A 377 21.33 -25.10 -10.49
C SER A 377 20.19 -25.95 -9.91
N PHE A 378 18.99 -25.84 -10.48
CA PHE A 378 17.83 -26.67 -10.15
C PHE A 378 17.31 -27.36 -11.41
N LYS A 379 17.17 -28.70 -11.37
CA LYS A 379 16.78 -29.52 -12.54
C LYS A 379 17.60 -29.21 -13.82
N GLY A 380 18.92 -29.00 -13.66
CA GLY A 380 19.83 -28.69 -14.77
C GLY A 380 19.75 -27.26 -15.32
N LYS A 381 18.82 -26.42 -14.82
CA LYS A 381 18.70 -25.00 -15.19
C LYS A 381 19.27 -24.12 -14.09
N ARG A 382 19.94 -23.02 -14.45
CA ARG A 382 20.44 -22.00 -13.52
C ARG A 382 19.64 -20.72 -13.71
N LEU A 383 19.35 -20.03 -12.61
CA LEU A 383 18.80 -18.68 -12.65
C LEU A 383 19.73 -17.78 -13.46
N LYS A 384 19.22 -17.09 -14.47
CA LYS A 384 19.91 -16.05 -15.20
C LYS A 384 19.21 -14.74 -14.90
N ILE A 385 19.97 -13.74 -14.45
CA ILE A 385 19.50 -12.37 -14.29
C ILE A 385 20.04 -11.59 -15.48
N TYR A 386 19.14 -11.20 -16.39
CA TYR A 386 19.52 -10.49 -17.62
C TYR A 386 19.73 -9.01 -17.38
N TYR A 387 18.84 -8.43 -16.57
CA TYR A 387 18.81 -7.01 -16.33
C TYR A 387 18.01 -6.71 -15.07
N VAL A 388 18.31 -5.60 -14.42
CA VAL A 388 17.58 -5.08 -13.26
C VAL A 388 17.29 -3.60 -13.44
N THR A 389 16.14 -3.11 -12.96
CA THR A 389 15.84 -1.68 -12.91
C THR A 389 15.10 -1.31 -11.63
N GLN A 390 15.17 -0.05 -11.21
CA GLN A 390 14.35 0.47 -10.12
C GLN A 390 13.06 1.08 -10.70
N ALA A 391 11.93 0.42 -10.46
CA ALA A 391 10.64 0.84 -10.98
C ALA A 391 9.95 1.93 -10.15
N LYS A 392 10.08 1.85 -8.81
CA LYS A 392 9.44 2.78 -7.87
C LYS A 392 10.38 3.17 -6.72
N THR A 393 10.04 4.29 -6.10
CA THR A 393 10.55 4.76 -4.80
C THR A 393 9.40 4.75 -3.80
N GLN A 394 9.70 4.78 -2.50
CA GLN A 394 8.71 4.75 -1.41
C GLN A 394 7.70 3.58 -1.51
N PRO A 395 8.16 2.32 -1.37
CA PRO A 395 9.54 1.90 -1.09
C PRO A 395 10.40 1.68 -2.35
N PRO A 396 11.74 1.68 -2.23
CA PRO A 396 12.63 1.28 -3.31
C PRO A 396 12.24 -0.10 -3.85
N THR A 397 11.84 -0.11 -5.12
CA THR A 397 11.29 -1.30 -5.74
C THR A 397 12.05 -1.64 -7.01
N PHE A 398 12.67 -2.82 -7.01
CA PHE A 398 13.51 -3.32 -8.09
C PHE A 398 12.81 -4.43 -8.86
N VAL A 399 12.94 -4.41 -10.18
CA VAL A 399 12.41 -5.44 -11.08
C VAL A 399 13.58 -6.19 -11.69
N LEU A 400 13.68 -7.48 -11.41
CA LEU A 400 14.65 -8.39 -12.00
C LEU A 400 14.06 -9.06 -13.25
N PHE A 401 14.72 -8.91 -14.40
CA PHE A 401 14.38 -9.63 -15.61
C PHE A 401 15.18 -10.93 -15.65
N ILE A 402 14.47 -12.04 -15.50
CA ILE A 402 15.08 -13.36 -15.31
C ILE A 402 14.58 -14.36 -16.35
N ASN A 403 15.24 -15.52 -16.42
CA ASN A 403 14.84 -16.60 -17.32
C ASN A 403 13.65 -17.41 -16.81
N ASN A 404 13.54 -17.62 -15.50
CA ASN A 404 12.44 -18.34 -14.88
C ASN A 404 12.34 -17.96 -13.40
N GLU A 405 11.14 -17.64 -12.94
CA GLU A 405 10.84 -17.20 -11.58
C GLU A 405 11.01 -18.30 -10.53
N GLU A 406 10.65 -19.54 -10.84
CA GLU A 406 10.81 -20.68 -9.93
C GLU A 406 12.28 -20.94 -9.54
N LEU A 407 13.24 -20.43 -10.32
CA LEU A 407 14.67 -20.54 -10.03
C LEU A 407 15.16 -19.51 -9.00
N LEU A 408 14.41 -18.44 -8.75
CA LEU A 408 14.76 -17.41 -7.76
C LEU A 408 14.23 -17.80 -6.37
N LYS A 409 15.06 -18.50 -5.60
CA LYS A 409 14.74 -18.85 -4.20
C LYS A 409 14.80 -17.63 -3.29
N ASP A 410 14.00 -17.63 -2.22
CA ASP A 410 13.99 -16.58 -1.20
C ASP A 410 15.35 -16.28 -0.59
N SER A 411 16.18 -17.31 -0.38
CA SER A 411 17.54 -17.14 0.14
C SER A 411 18.40 -16.30 -0.80
N TYR A 412 18.26 -16.49 -2.12
CA TYR A 412 18.97 -15.71 -3.12
C TYR A 412 18.38 -14.30 -3.25
N LYS A 413 17.05 -14.16 -3.15
CA LYS A 413 16.37 -12.86 -3.10
C LYS A 413 16.89 -12.00 -1.94
N ARG A 414 16.99 -12.58 -0.73
CA ARG A 414 17.58 -11.92 0.46
C ARG A 414 19.07 -11.59 0.28
N TYR A 415 19.82 -12.47 -0.36
CA TYR A 415 21.22 -12.19 -0.71
C TYR A 415 21.36 -10.96 -1.61
N LEU A 416 20.55 -10.88 -2.67
CA LEU A 416 20.53 -9.72 -3.56
C LEU A 416 20.08 -8.46 -2.83
N GLU A 417 19.05 -8.55 -1.99
CA GLU A 417 18.62 -7.43 -1.13
C GLU A 417 19.76 -6.90 -0.26
N ASN A 418 20.48 -7.79 0.43
CA ASN A 418 21.63 -7.40 1.26
C ASN A 418 22.72 -6.72 0.42
N LYS A 419 23.00 -7.22 -0.80
CA LYS A 419 23.97 -6.58 -1.70
C LYS A 419 23.53 -5.19 -2.17
N LEU A 420 22.23 -5.01 -2.42
CA LEU A 420 21.68 -3.68 -2.70
C LEU A 420 21.84 -2.75 -1.50
N ARG A 421 21.63 -3.25 -0.28
CA ARG A 421 21.81 -2.45 0.94
C ARG A 421 23.27 -2.07 1.18
N GLU A 422 24.19 -3.03 1.03
CA GLU A 422 25.63 -2.78 1.16
C GLU A 422 26.13 -1.74 0.15
N ALA A 423 25.66 -1.81 -1.10
CA ALA A 423 26.11 -0.91 -2.16
C ALA A 423 25.48 0.48 -2.11
N PHE A 424 24.20 0.59 -1.74
CA PHE A 424 23.41 1.81 -1.92
C PHE A 424 22.80 2.38 -0.63
N GLY A 425 22.87 1.65 0.47
CA GLY A 425 22.24 2.00 1.74
C GLY A 425 20.85 1.39 1.88
N PHE A 426 19.80 2.19 1.76
CA PHE A 426 18.42 1.77 2.00
C PHE A 426 18.10 1.35 3.45
N PHE A 427 18.95 1.68 4.42
CA PHE A 427 18.65 1.46 5.83
C PHE A 427 17.40 2.26 6.24
N GLY A 428 16.53 1.63 7.03
CA GLY A 428 15.24 2.18 7.43
C GLY A 428 14.11 2.00 6.42
N THR A 429 14.36 1.55 5.19
CA THR A 429 13.28 1.25 4.23
C THR A 429 13.25 -0.24 3.86
N PRO A 430 12.04 -0.84 3.72
CA PRO A 430 11.92 -2.12 3.06
C PRO A 430 12.36 -1.98 1.60
N ILE A 431 12.95 -3.04 1.05
CA ILE A 431 13.25 -3.16 -0.38
C ILE A 431 12.27 -4.16 -0.97
N ARG A 432 11.61 -3.79 -2.07
CA ARG A 432 10.77 -4.72 -2.84
C ARG A 432 11.55 -5.22 -4.04
N ILE A 433 11.63 -6.54 -4.21
CA ILE A 433 12.17 -7.17 -5.41
C ILE A 433 11.03 -7.93 -6.08
N SER A 434 10.61 -7.42 -7.23
CA SER A 434 9.69 -8.06 -8.16
C SER A 434 10.49 -8.70 -9.30
N VAL A 435 9.93 -9.71 -9.94
CA VAL A 435 10.55 -10.41 -11.06
C VAL A 435 9.67 -10.33 -12.29
N ARG A 436 10.30 -10.39 -13.46
CA ARG A 436 9.63 -10.58 -14.74
C ARG A 436 10.40 -11.62 -15.53
N GLU A 437 9.70 -12.66 -15.98
CA GLU A 437 10.27 -13.59 -16.94
C GLU A 437 10.41 -12.89 -18.30
N ARG A 438 11.59 -13.02 -18.90
CA ARG A 438 11.78 -12.59 -20.28
C ARG A 438 11.08 -13.62 -21.17
N GLY A 439 9.87 -13.28 -21.64
CA GLY A 439 9.12 -14.13 -22.56
C GLY A 439 10.00 -14.55 -23.74
N ASN A 440 10.02 -15.85 -24.05
CA ASN A 440 10.62 -16.36 -25.27
C ASN A 440 9.88 -15.71 -26.46
N LYS A 441 10.46 -14.66 -27.04
CA LYS A 441 10.18 -14.36 -28.44
C LYS A 441 11.00 -15.33 -29.27
N GLY A 442 10.34 -16.38 -29.76
CA GLY A 442 10.87 -17.32 -30.77
C GLY A 442 11.78 -18.38 -30.21
#